data_AF-A0A4R3QHZ0-F1
#
_entry.id   AF-A0A4R3QHZ0-F1
#
_cell.length_a   1.000
_cell.length_b   1.000
_cell.length_c   1.000
_cell.angle_alpha   90.00
_cell.angle_beta   90.00
_cell.angle_gamma   90.00
#
_symmetry.space_group_name_H-M   'P 1'
#
loop_
_entity.id
_entity.type
_entity.pdbx_description
1 polymer ?
#
loop_
_entity_poly.entity_id
_entity_poly.type
_entity_poly.pdbx_seq_one_letter_code
_entity_poly.pdbx_strand_id
1 'polypeptide(L)'
;MQKEPRLFQEADKTLTAAVDEAIERAAQTAGHELQSLGVGRSPQDYFADAVLRHLFLRLCGADLRTNTGGDPETAWKILYMGRSVARHWEKERGNSAALGGKKDRQEDIERDKSERQQLALSAQNFVLKTVVRALVDHARASDPEITDRLEAVIDARHARLEGLSDIDREFTERAKSYLSLLTTPSD
;
A
#
# COMPACT_ATOMS: atom_id res chain seq x y z
N MET A 1 14.17 8.73 19.11
CA MET A 1 13.34 7.70 18.43
C MET A 1 13.61 7.68 16.90
N GLN A 2 14.87 7.48 16.46
CA GLN A 2 15.27 7.47 15.03
C GLN A 2 16.14 6.26 14.64
N LYS A 3 16.27 5.24 15.51
CA LYS A 3 17.15 4.10 15.27
C LYS A 3 16.52 3.03 14.35
N GLU A 4 15.22 2.76 14.48
CA GLU A 4 14.51 1.73 13.69
C GLU A 4 14.45 1.98 12.17
N PRO A 5 14.11 3.19 11.66
CA PRO A 5 14.01 3.42 10.22
C PRO A 5 15.35 3.23 9.49
N ARG A 6 16.47 3.44 10.20
CA ARG A 6 17.82 3.29 9.64
C ARG A 6 18.25 1.84 9.51
N LEU A 7 17.73 0.96 10.36
CA LEU A 7 18.07 -0.48 10.32
C LEU A 7 17.47 -1.16 9.09
N PHE A 8 16.22 -0.83 8.73
CA PHE A 8 15.61 -1.34 7.49
C PHE A 8 16.35 -0.85 6.24
N GLN A 9 16.70 0.44 6.19
CA GLN A 9 17.46 0.99 5.07
C GLN A 9 18.83 0.34 4.89
N GLU A 10 19.51 0.00 5.99
CA GLU A 10 20.82 -0.67 5.91
C GLU A 10 20.71 -2.13 5.49
N ALA A 11 19.66 -2.82 5.94
CA ALA A 11 19.33 -4.16 5.46
C ALA A 11 19.01 -4.17 3.96
N ASP A 12 18.21 -3.22 3.49
CA ASP A 12 17.83 -3.09 2.07
C ASP A 12 19.06 -2.80 1.19
N LYS A 13 19.97 -1.95 1.65
CA LYS A 13 21.25 -1.70 0.96
C LYS A 13 22.11 -2.95 0.88
N THR A 14 22.21 -3.71 1.97
CA THR A 14 22.97 -4.95 2.03
C THR A 14 22.42 -5.96 1.03
N LEU A 15 21.09 -6.12 0.99
CA LEU A 15 20.42 -7.00 0.02
C LEU A 15 20.67 -6.56 -1.42
N THR A 16 20.51 -5.25 -1.70
CA THR A 16 20.70 -4.70 -3.05
C THR A 16 22.13 -4.94 -3.54
N ALA A 17 23.13 -4.67 -2.71
CA ALA A 17 24.53 -4.93 -3.05
C ALA A 17 24.80 -6.42 -3.32
N ALA A 18 24.21 -7.32 -2.54
CA ALA A 18 24.36 -8.76 -2.76
C ALA A 18 23.72 -9.23 -4.08
N VAL A 19 22.59 -8.64 -4.46
CA VAL A 19 21.94 -8.91 -5.77
C VAL A 19 22.82 -8.42 -6.91
N ASP A 20 23.34 -7.20 -6.83
CA ASP A 20 24.22 -6.63 -7.86
C ASP A 20 25.48 -7.49 -8.05
N GLU A 21 26.11 -7.92 -6.95
CA GLU A 21 27.28 -8.80 -7.00
C GLU A 21 26.94 -10.19 -7.59
N ALA A 22 25.76 -10.72 -7.31
CA ALA A 22 25.29 -11.98 -7.90
C ALA A 22 25.09 -11.85 -9.42
N ILE A 23 24.54 -10.74 -9.89
CA ILE A 23 24.39 -10.44 -11.33
C ILE A 23 25.76 -10.35 -12.00
N GLU A 24 26.69 -9.61 -11.40
CA GLU A 24 28.04 -9.44 -11.97
C GLU A 24 28.79 -10.77 -12.05
N ARG A 25 28.75 -11.60 -11.00
CA ARG A 25 29.36 -12.94 -11.03
C ARG A 25 28.77 -13.84 -12.11
N ALA A 26 27.45 -13.79 -12.29
CA ALA A 26 26.78 -14.57 -13.35
C ALA A 26 27.21 -14.08 -14.74
N ALA A 27 27.29 -12.76 -14.94
CA ALA A 27 27.76 -12.15 -16.18
C ALA A 27 29.21 -12.54 -16.51
N GLN A 28 30.11 -12.54 -15.53
CA GLN A 28 31.52 -12.95 -15.73
C GLN A 28 31.66 -14.45 -16.04
N THR A 29 30.85 -15.29 -15.39
CA THR A 29 30.96 -16.75 -15.51
C THR A 29 30.32 -17.28 -16.79
N ALA A 30 29.14 -16.77 -17.16
CA ALA A 30 28.32 -17.32 -18.24
C ALA A 30 28.02 -16.30 -19.36
N GLY A 31 28.53 -15.06 -19.26
CA GLY A 31 28.25 -14.01 -20.23
C GLY A 31 28.86 -14.26 -21.61
N HIS A 32 30.03 -14.88 -21.69
CA HIS A 32 30.66 -15.22 -22.98
C HIS A 32 29.82 -16.22 -23.78
N GLU A 33 29.24 -17.22 -23.11
CA GLU A 33 28.34 -18.17 -23.75
C GLU A 33 27.05 -17.48 -24.22
N LEU A 34 26.45 -16.61 -23.41
CA LEU A 34 25.27 -15.82 -23.79
C LEU A 34 25.52 -14.91 -25.00
N GLN A 35 26.70 -14.28 -25.06
CA GLN A 35 27.10 -13.46 -26.19
C GLN A 35 27.29 -14.31 -27.46
N SER A 36 27.86 -15.51 -27.32
CA SER A 36 28.02 -16.44 -28.45
C SER A 36 26.68 -16.91 -29.04
N LEU A 37 25.60 -16.89 -28.23
CA LEU A 37 24.24 -17.19 -28.65
C LEU A 37 23.53 -16.02 -29.35
N GLY A 38 24.20 -14.88 -29.53
CA GLY A 38 23.66 -13.73 -30.27
C GLY A 38 22.58 -12.96 -29.53
N VAL A 39 22.54 -13.04 -28.20
CA VAL A 39 21.61 -12.25 -27.38
C VAL A 39 21.94 -10.77 -27.53
N GLY A 40 21.02 -9.98 -28.09
CA GLY A 40 21.21 -8.54 -28.35
C GLY A 40 21.19 -7.61 -27.12
N ARG A 41 21.45 -8.16 -25.92
CA ARG A 41 21.54 -7.42 -24.65
C ARG A 41 22.87 -7.71 -23.99
N SER A 42 23.34 -6.81 -23.12
CA SER A 42 24.52 -7.12 -22.30
C SER A 42 24.23 -8.33 -21.40
N PRO A 43 25.24 -9.17 -21.08
CA PRO A 43 25.06 -10.23 -20.09
C PRO A 43 24.52 -9.73 -18.75
N GLN A 44 24.95 -8.55 -18.31
CA GLN A 44 24.45 -7.90 -17.10
C GLN A 44 22.94 -7.65 -17.17
N ASP A 45 22.45 -7.03 -18.25
CA ASP A 45 21.02 -6.76 -18.43
C ASP A 45 20.20 -8.06 -18.54
N TYR A 46 20.76 -9.08 -19.17
CA TYR A 46 20.13 -10.39 -19.27
C TYR A 46 19.92 -11.02 -17.88
N PHE A 47 20.95 -11.00 -17.03
CA PHE A 47 20.88 -11.56 -15.69
C PHE A 47 20.04 -10.71 -14.74
N ALA A 48 20.08 -9.38 -14.87
CA ALA A 48 19.17 -8.49 -14.13
C ALA A 48 17.70 -8.80 -14.45
N ASP A 49 17.37 -9.00 -15.74
CA ASP A 49 16.03 -9.40 -16.17
C ASP A 49 15.65 -10.81 -15.66
N ALA A 50 16.62 -11.74 -15.60
CA ALA A 50 16.41 -13.06 -15.02
C ALA A 50 16.09 -13.00 -13.51
N VAL A 51 16.80 -12.15 -12.75
CA VAL A 51 16.54 -11.89 -11.34
C VAL A 51 15.15 -11.28 -11.14
N LEU A 52 14.77 -10.30 -11.97
CA LEU A 52 13.43 -9.70 -11.95
C LEU A 52 12.35 -10.76 -12.16
N ARG A 53 12.49 -11.62 -13.18
CA ARG A 53 11.55 -12.71 -13.47
C ARG A 53 11.45 -13.69 -12.30
N HIS A 54 12.57 -14.09 -11.72
CA HIS A 54 12.62 -14.98 -10.56
C HIS A 54 11.89 -14.40 -9.35
N LEU A 55 12.16 -13.13 -9.01
CA LEU A 55 11.52 -12.45 -7.89
C LEU A 55 10.03 -12.26 -8.12
N PHE A 56 9.63 -11.88 -9.34
CA PHE A 56 8.23 -11.74 -9.72
C PHE A 56 7.45 -13.04 -9.47
N LEU A 57 7.96 -14.17 -9.98
CA LEU A 57 7.33 -15.48 -9.79
C LEU A 57 7.27 -15.89 -8.32
N ARG A 58 8.36 -15.67 -7.57
CA ARG A 58 8.42 -15.95 -6.13
C ARG A 58 7.37 -15.16 -5.36
N LEU A 59 7.24 -13.86 -5.63
CA LEU A 59 6.26 -13.00 -4.95
C LEU A 59 4.83 -13.38 -5.31
N CYS A 60 4.58 -13.83 -6.54
CA CYS A 60 3.28 -14.34 -6.96
C CYS A 60 3.00 -15.75 -6.39
N GLY A 61 3.93 -16.39 -5.70
CA GLY A 61 3.77 -17.79 -5.24
C GLY A 61 3.76 -18.82 -6.36
N ALA A 62 4.28 -18.47 -7.55
CA ALA A 62 4.35 -19.37 -8.69
C ALA A 62 5.49 -20.38 -8.55
N ASP A 63 5.34 -21.53 -9.21
CA ASP A 63 6.44 -22.47 -9.45
C ASP A 63 7.49 -21.81 -10.36
N LEU A 64 8.73 -21.73 -9.88
CA LEU A 64 9.83 -21.03 -10.55
C LEU A 64 10.37 -21.76 -11.79
N ARG A 65 10.03 -23.04 -11.97
CA ARG A 65 10.48 -23.87 -13.10
C ARG A 65 9.44 -23.91 -14.21
N THR A 66 8.16 -23.96 -13.85
CA THR A 66 7.04 -24.09 -14.82
C THR A 66 6.31 -22.78 -15.06
N ASN A 67 6.54 -21.75 -14.23
CA ASN A 67 5.81 -20.48 -14.21
C ASN A 67 4.30 -20.64 -13.97
N THR A 68 3.87 -21.70 -13.27
CA THR A 68 2.45 -22.00 -13.02
C THR A 68 2.07 -21.88 -11.55
N GLY A 69 0.78 -21.71 -11.27
CA GLY A 69 0.23 -21.73 -9.90
C GLY A 69 0.36 -20.42 -9.13
N GLY A 70 0.76 -19.33 -9.77
CA GLY A 70 0.85 -18.02 -9.13
C GLY A 70 -0.51 -17.35 -8.89
N ASP A 71 -0.55 -16.45 -7.90
CA ASP A 71 -1.68 -15.59 -7.58
C ASP A 71 -1.79 -14.42 -8.58
N PRO A 72 -2.86 -14.37 -9.39
CA PRO A 72 -3.06 -13.29 -10.35
C PRO A 72 -3.28 -11.93 -9.67
N GLU A 73 -3.84 -11.87 -8.46
CA GLU A 73 -4.07 -10.60 -7.78
C GLU A 73 -2.75 -9.94 -7.37
N THR A 74 -1.85 -10.71 -6.76
CA THR A 74 -0.49 -10.27 -6.43
C THR A 74 0.31 -9.91 -7.69
N ALA A 75 0.21 -10.70 -8.76
CA ALA A 75 0.84 -10.40 -10.03
C ALA A 75 0.42 -9.03 -10.57
N TRP A 76 -0.90 -8.75 -10.59
CA TRP A 76 -1.41 -7.46 -11.04
C TRP A 76 -0.94 -6.30 -10.15
N LYS A 77 -0.97 -6.45 -8.82
CA LYS A 77 -0.47 -5.41 -7.89
C LYS A 77 0.97 -5.01 -8.19
N ILE A 78 1.86 -5.98 -8.43
CA ILE A 78 3.27 -5.72 -8.76
C ILE A 78 3.40 -5.01 -10.11
N LEU A 79 2.64 -5.43 -11.13
CA LEU A 79 2.65 -4.80 -12.45
C LEU A 79 2.14 -3.34 -12.40
N TYR A 80 1.12 -3.07 -11.58
CA TYR A 80 0.62 -1.71 -11.38
C TYR A 80 1.65 -0.79 -10.73
N MET A 81 2.39 -1.30 -9.74
CA MET A 81 3.51 -0.56 -9.14
C MET A 81 4.57 -0.20 -10.19
N GLY A 82 4.98 -1.13 -11.05
CA GLY A 82 5.91 -0.84 -12.13
C GLY A 82 5.40 0.23 -13.10
N ARG A 83 4.11 0.18 -13.44
CA ARG A 83 3.46 1.17 -14.32
C ARG A 83 3.38 2.56 -13.69
N SER A 84 3.12 2.66 -12.39
CA SER A 84 3.04 3.96 -11.71
C SER A 84 4.38 4.67 -11.70
N VAL A 85 5.48 3.93 -11.48
CA VAL A 85 6.85 4.42 -11.59
C VAL A 85 7.17 4.88 -13.01
N ALA A 86 6.82 4.07 -14.03
CA ALA A 86 7.03 4.46 -15.43
C ALA A 86 6.29 5.76 -15.80
N ARG A 87 5.02 5.89 -15.40
CA ARG A 87 4.23 7.12 -15.60
C ARG A 87 4.82 8.33 -14.88
N HIS A 88 5.43 8.13 -13.71
CA HIS A 88 6.11 9.20 -13.00
C HIS A 88 7.30 9.71 -13.82
N TRP A 89 8.15 8.82 -14.33
CA TRP A 89 9.28 9.18 -15.19
C TRP A 89 8.86 9.83 -16.52
N GLU A 90 7.74 9.40 -17.12
CA GLU A 90 7.18 10.05 -18.31
C GLU A 90 6.83 11.53 -18.05
N LYS A 91 6.28 11.83 -16.88
CA LYS A 91 5.97 13.20 -16.44
C LYS A 91 7.23 14.00 -16.16
N GLU A 92 8.22 13.42 -15.48
CA GLU A 92 9.52 14.08 -15.23
C GLU A 92 10.23 14.44 -16.53
N ARG A 93 10.12 13.59 -17.56
CA ARG A 93 10.70 13.83 -18.88
C ARG A 93 9.89 14.80 -19.76
N GLY A 94 8.80 15.38 -19.25
CA GLY A 94 7.97 16.32 -19.99
C GLY A 94 7.21 15.70 -21.18
N ASN A 95 7.11 14.37 -21.24
CA ASN A 95 6.57 13.65 -22.38
C ASN A 95 5.03 13.53 -22.29
N SER A 96 4.35 14.66 -22.10
CA SER A 96 2.88 14.72 -22.01
C SER A 96 2.17 14.35 -23.32
N ALA A 97 2.88 14.32 -24.46
CA ALA A 97 2.32 13.99 -25.77
C ALA A 97 2.08 12.48 -25.98
N ALA A 98 2.70 11.59 -25.20
CA ALA A 98 2.49 10.13 -25.30
C ALA A 98 1.28 9.63 -24.48
N LEU A 99 0.77 10.44 -23.54
CA LEU A 99 -0.38 10.11 -22.69
C LEU A 99 -1.72 10.10 -23.45
N GLY A 100 -1.78 10.66 -24.67
CA GLY A 100 -3.00 10.69 -25.48
C GLY A 100 -3.32 9.41 -26.26
N GLY A 101 -2.39 8.44 -26.33
CA GLY A 101 -2.51 7.29 -27.25
C GLY A 101 -2.80 5.93 -26.59
N LYS A 102 -2.35 5.70 -25.35
CA LYS A 102 -2.66 4.46 -24.62
C LYS A 102 -3.92 4.68 -23.80
N LYS A 103 -5.07 4.39 -24.40
CA LYS A 103 -6.35 4.34 -23.69
C LYS A 103 -6.19 3.39 -22.50
N ASP A 104 -6.13 3.94 -21.29
CA ASP A 104 -6.09 3.16 -20.06
C ASP A 104 -7.28 2.20 -20.06
N ARG A 105 -7.07 0.93 -19.66
CA ARG A 105 -8.20 0.01 -19.51
C ARG A 105 -9.12 0.58 -18.44
N GLN A 106 -10.43 0.50 -18.66
CA GLN A 106 -11.43 1.08 -17.77
C GLN A 106 -11.24 0.63 -16.31
N GLU A 107 -10.85 -0.62 -16.11
CA GLU A 107 -10.51 -1.22 -14.81
C GLU A 107 -9.37 -0.48 -14.09
N ASP A 108 -8.37 0.00 -14.83
CA ASP A 108 -7.23 0.75 -14.28
C ASP A 108 -7.66 2.14 -13.82
N ILE A 109 -8.54 2.80 -14.58
CA ILE A 109 -9.09 4.12 -14.25
C ILE A 109 -9.95 4.00 -12.99
N GLU A 110 -10.78 2.96 -12.91
CA GLU A 110 -11.65 2.69 -11.77
C GLU A 110 -10.85 2.37 -10.51
N ARG A 111 -9.78 1.59 -10.62
CA ARG A 111 -8.90 1.26 -9.51
C ARG A 111 -8.10 2.46 -9.03
N ASP A 112 -7.47 3.23 -9.93
CA ASP A 112 -6.78 4.48 -9.57
C ASP A 112 -7.75 5.48 -8.90
N LYS A 113 -8.99 5.54 -9.37
CA LYS A 113 -10.05 6.38 -8.76
C LYS A 113 -10.44 5.87 -7.38
N SER A 114 -10.59 4.57 -7.20
CA SER A 114 -10.91 3.93 -5.91
C SER A 114 -9.79 4.13 -4.89
N GLU A 115 -8.53 3.92 -5.28
CA GLU A 115 -7.37 4.12 -4.41
C GLU A 115 -7.22 5.59 -4.00
N ARG A 116 -7.40 6.53 -4.95
CA ARG A 116 -7.44 7.97 -4.63
C ARG A 116 -8.60 8.33 -3.70
N GLN A 117 -9.77 7.70 -3.89
CA GLN A 117 -10.92 7.91 -3.04
C GLN A 117 -10.67 7.37 -1.63
N GLN A 118 -10.06 6.18 -1.48
CA GLN A 118 -9.67 5.61 -0.20
C GLN A 118 -8.61 6.48 0.50
N LEU A 119 -7.63 7.01 -0.24
CA LEU A 119 -6.65 7.93 0.30
C LEU A 119 -7.31 9.23 0.79
N ALA A 120 -8.23 9.80 0.00
CA ALA A 120 -8.97 11.00 0.38
C ALA A 120 -9.84 10.76 1.63
N LEU A 121 -10.54 9.63 1.69
CA LEU A 121 -11.33 9.23 2.87
C LEU A 121 -10.44 9.02 4.09
N SER A 122 -9.27 8.41 3.92
CA SER A 122 -8.31 8.18 5.01
C SER A 122 -7.76 9.51 5.55
N ALA A 123 -7.39 10.44 4.66
CA ALA A 123 -6.95 11.78 5.04
C ALA A 123 -8.07 12.57 5.73
N GLN A 124 -9.30 12.51 5.21
CA GLN A 124 -10.46 13.14 5.83
C GLN A 124 -10.72 12.57 7.24
N ASN A 125 -10.70 11.25 7.40
CA ASN A 125 -10.88 10.59 8.70
C ASN A 125 -9.77 10.98 9.69
N PHE A 126 -8.53 11.08 9.22
CA PHE A 126 -7.40 11.52 10.05
C PHE A 126 -7.59 12.96 10.55
N VAL A 127 -7.95 13.89 9.66
CA VAL A 127 -8.21 15.29 10.04
C VAL A 127 -9.40 15.39 10.99
N LEU A 128 -10.51 14.71 10.69
CA LEU A 128 -11.70 14.71 11.55
C LEU A 128 -11.37 14.18 12.95
N LYS A 129 -10.64 13.07 13.04
CA LYS A 129 -10.18 12.50 14.31
C LYS A 129 -9.32 13.48 15.10
N THR A 130 -8.40 14.15 14.42
CA THR A 130 -7.50 15.13 15.04
C THR A 130 -8.27 16.32 15.62
N VAL A 131 -9.19 16.89 14.83
CA VAL A 131 -10.02 18.03 15.24
C VAL A 131 -10.94 17.64 16.40
N VAL A 132 -11.66 16.52 16.28
CA VAL A 132 -12.58 16.06 17.34
C VAL A 132 -11.82 15.83 18.64
N ARG A 133 -10.65 15.19 18.59
CA ARG A 133 -9.87 14.94 19.80
C ARG A 133 -9.43 16.24 20.48
N ALA A 134 -8.91 17.21 19.71
CA ALA A 134 -8.54 18.50 20.25
C ALA A 134 -9.73 19.23 20.91
N LEU A 135 -10.92 19.14 20.32
CA LEU A 135 -12.14 19.72 20.90
C LEU A 135 -12.60 18.99 22.16
N VAL A 136 -12.53 17.66 22.19
CA VAL A 136 -12.87 16.85 23.37
C VAL A 136 -11.90 17.13 24.51
N ASP A 137 -10.59 17.18 24.23
CA ASP A 137 -9.56 17.49 25.22
C ASP A 137 -9.77 18.91 25.79
N HIS A 138 -10.12 19.87 24.94
CA HIS A 138 -10.49 21.21 25.40
C HIS A 138 -11.76 21.21 26.27
N ALA A 139 -12.79 20.48 25.85
CA ALA A 139 -14.07 20.42 26.57
C ALA A 139 -13.94 19.74 27.94
N ARG A 140 -13.04 18.75 28.08
CA ARG A 140 -12.75 18.07 29.35
C ARG A 140 -12.29 18.99 30.46
N ALA A 141 -11.69 20.13 30.13
CA ALA A 141 -11.30 21.13 31.13
C ALA A 141 -12.53 21.71 31.87
N SER A 142 -13.70 21.71 31.22
CA SER A 142 -14.96 22.26 31.76
C SER A 142 -16.01 21.18 32.04
N ASP A 143 -15.94 20.03 31.37
CA ASP A 143 -16.84 18.89 31.54
C ASP A 143 -16.04 17.57 31.54
N PRO A 144 -15.54 17.12 32.71
CA PRO A 144 -14.76 15.88 32.81
C PRO A 144 -15.55 14.62 32.40
N GLU A 145 -16.87 14.64 32.48
CA GLU A 145 -17.78 13.51 32.19
C GLU A 145 -18.28 13.51 30.73
N ILE A 146 -17.72 14.37 29.87
CA ILE A 146 -18.18 14.52 28.48
C ILE A 146 -18.17 13.20 27.70
N THR A 147 -17.22 12.31 27.98
CA THR A 147 -17.15 10.98 27.32
C THR A 147 -18.34 10.11 27.71
N ASP A 148 -18.67 10.04 29.00
CA ASP A 148 -19.81 9.25 29.51
C ASP A 148 -21.13 9.80 28.99
N ARG A 149 -21.25 11.14 28.89
CA ARG A 149 -22.42 11.79 28.29
C ARG A 149 -22.58 11.44 26.81
N LEU A 150 -21.50 11.38 26.04
CA LEU A 150 -21.54 10.99 24.63
C LEU A 150 -21.89 9.51 24.47
N GLU A 151 -21.40 8.64 25.37
CA GLU A 151 -21.76 7.23 25.36
C GLU A 151 -23.25 7.03 25.69
N ALA A 152 -23.78 7.75 26.68
CA ALA A 152 -25.19 7.70 27.04
C ALA A 152 -26.12 8.11 25.87
N VAL A 153 -25.68 8.99 24.96
CA VAL A 153 -26.42 9.33 23.74
C VAL A 153 -26.48 8.14 22.77
N ILE A 154 -25.38 7.37 22.65
CA ILE A 154 -25.34 6.16 21.82
C ILE A 154 -26.27 5.09 22.40
N ASP A 155 -26.22 4.89 23.73
CA ASP A 155 -27.08 3.91 24.41
C ASP A 155 -28.56 4.30 24.34
N ALA A 156 -28.88 5.59 24.50
CA ALA A 156 -30.24 6.08 24.35
C ALA A 156 -30.78 5.89 22.92
N ARG A 157 -29.92 5.93 21.89
CA ARG A 157 -30.32 5.57 20.53
C ARG A 157 -30.63 4.08 20.42
N HIS A 158 -29.77 3.22 20.95
CA HIS A 158 -29.96 1.77 20.91
C HIS A 158 -31.26 1.35 21.62
N ALA A 159 -31.56 1.94 22.77
CA ALA A 159 -32.76 1.65 23.55
C ALA A 159 -34.09 2.08 22.90
N ARG A 160 -34.05 2.98 21.90
CA ARG A 160 -35.25 3.44 21.15
C ARG A 160 -35.63 2.55 19.97
N LEU A 161 -34.79 1.58 19.63
CA LEU A 161 -35.04 0.66 18.51
C LEU A 161 -35.93 -0.49 19.00
N GLU A 162 -37.16 -0.56 18.48
CA GLU A 162 -38.06 -1.69 18.73
C GLU A 162 -37.63 -2.89 17.88
N GLY A 163 -37.31 -4.02 18.52
CA GLY A 163 -36.90 -5.25 17.82
C GLY A 163 -35.46 -5.18 17.28
N LEU A 164 -34.48 -5.21 18.18
CA LEU A 164 -33.05 -5.12 17.85
C LEU A 164 -32.62 -6.19 16.84
N SER A 165 -32.25 -5.76 15.64
CA SER A 165 -31.59 -6.62 14.66
C SER A 165 -30.11 -6.78 15.00
N ASP A 166 -29.46 -7.80 14.43
CA ASP A 166 -28.00 -7.95 14.56
C ASP A 166 -27.23 -6.78 13.94
N ILE A 167 -27.79 -6.11 12.92
CA ILE A 167 -27.22 -4.91 12.30
C ILE A 167 -27.25 -3.73 13.28
N ASP A 168 -28.34 -3.57 14.04
CA ASP A 168 -28.46 -2.49 15.03
C ASP A 168 -27.48 -2.69 16.18
N ARG A 169 -27.25 -3.94 16.59
CA ARG A 169 -26.21 -4.28 17.58
C ARG A 169 -24.82 -3.97 17.04
N GLU A 170 -24.50 -4.40 15.82
CA GLU A 170 -23.20 -4.12 15.21
C GLU A 170 -22.94 -2.61 15.04
N PHE A 171 -23.95 -1.85 14.64
CA PHE A 171 -23.85 -0.40 14.54
C PHE A 171 -23.51 0.24 15.89
N THR A 172 -24.19 -0.15 16.96
CA THR A 172 -23.94 0.37 18.31
C THR A 172 -22.53 0.05 18.80
N GLU A 173 -22.06 -1.20 18.61
CA GLU A 173 -20.70 -1.59 18.99
C GLU A 173 -19.64 -0.81 18.22
N ARG A 174 -19.84 -0.62 16.91
CA ARG A 174 -18.94 0.21 16.09
C ARG A 174 -18.98 1.67 16.55
N ALA A 175 -20.15 2.23 16.85
CA ALA A 175 -20.29 3.60 17.32
C ALA A 175 -19.55 3.83 18.65
N LYS A 176 -19.66 2.90 19.61
CA LYS A 176 -18.91 2.94 20.88
C LYS A 176 -17.39 2.82 20.65
N SER A 177 -16.97 1.92 19.77
CA SER A 177 -15.56 1.76 19.39
C SER A 177 -14.98 3.05 18.79
N TYR A 178 -15.70 3.71 17.89
CA TYR A 178 -15.30 5.00 17.33
C TYR A 178 -15.28 6.11 18.38
N LEU A 179 -16.29 6.18 19.26
CA LEU A 179 -16.32 7.15 20.34
C LEU A 179 -15.08 7.01 21.23
N SER A 180 -14.73 5.79 21.63
CA SER A 180 -13.51 5.52 22.39
C SER A 180 -12.27 6.01 21.64
N LEU A 181 -12.10 5.63 20.36
CA LEU A 181 -10.95 6.07 19.55
C LEU A 181 -10.80 7.60 19.44
N LEU A 182 -11.92 8.33 19.43
CA LEU A 182 -11.95 9.79 19.30
C LEU A 182 -11.74 10.51 20.63
N THR A 183 -12.08 9.86 21.74
CA THR A 183 -12.07 10.48 23.08
C THR A 183 -10.91 10.00 23.95
N THR A 184 -10.23 8.88 23.65
CA THR A 184 -9.03 8.49 24.42
C THR A 184 -7.97 9.61 24.33
N PRO A 185 -7.43 10.09 25.47
CA PRO A 185 -6.39 11.09 25.48
C PRO A 185 -5.19 10.60 24.65
N SER A 186 -4.53 11.52 23.95
CA SER A 186 -3.27 11.18 23.27
C SER A 186 -2.16 11.17 24.32
N ASP A 187 -1.43 10.05 24.45
CA ASP A 187 -0.14 10.03 25.16
C ASP A 187 0.89 10.96 24.49
#